data_AF-A0A0E3WG42-F1
#
_entry.id   AF-A0A0E3WG42-F1
#
_cell.length_a   1.000
_cell.length_b   1.000
_cell.length_c   1.000
_cell.angle_alpha   90.00
_cell.angle_beta   90.00
_cell.angle_gamma   90.00
#
_symmetry.space_group_name_H-M   'P 1'
#
loop_
_entity.id
_entity.type
_entity.pdbx_description
1 polymer ?
#
loop_
_entity_poly.entity_id
_entity_poly.type
_entity_poly.pdbx_seq_one_letter_code
_entity_poly.pdbx_strand_id
1 'polypeptide(L)' 'MLNNEKMVLLHVENAREKLHQALKKYGFLTHPKVIEQSVALDHLLNQYSSQKTVC' A
#
# COMPACT_ATOMS: atom_id res chain seq x y z
N MET A 1 -19.09 -12.31 -0.18
CA MET A 1 -18.43 -10.98 -0.14
C MET A 1 -16.99 -11.04 -0.67
N LEU A 2 -16.72 -11.75 -1.79
CA LEU A 2 -15.35 -11.95 -2.31
C LEU A 2 -14.82 -10.79 -3.17
N ASN A 3 -15.70 -9.91 -3.66
CA ASN A 3 -15.31 -8.85 -4.59
C ASN A 3 -14.62 -7.68 -3.90
N ASN A 4 -15.02 -7.33 -2.67
CA ASN A 4 -14.38 -6.23 -1.94
C ASN A 4 -12.95 -6.60 -1.53
N GLU A 5 -12.71 -7.83 -1.10
CA GLU A 5 -11.38 -8.29 -0.73
C GLU A 5 -10.42 -8.30 -1.93
N LYS A 6 -10.88 -8.80 -3.09
CA LYS A 6 -10.10 -8.74 -4.34
C LYS A 6 -9.82 -7.31 -4.79
N MET A 7 -10.79 -6.40 -4.63
CA MET A 7 -10.61 -4.98 -4.97
C MET A 7 -9.61 -4.31 -4.03
N VAL A 8 -9.64 -4.59 -2.73
CA VAL A 8 -8.67 -4.02 -1.78
C VAL A 8 -7.27 -4.59 -2.02
N LEU A 9 -7.14 -5.89 -2.25
CA LEU A 9 -5.87 -6.50 -2.64
C LEU A 9 -5.28 -5.86 -3.90
N LEU A 10 -6.09 -5.60 -4.93
CA LEU A 10 -5.63 -4.94 -6.15
C LEU A 10 -5.07 -3.52 -5.88
N HIS A 11 -5.69 -2.78 -4.94
CA HIS A 11 -5.20 -1.47 -4.53
C HIS A 11 -3.88 -1.56 -3.76
N VAL A 12 -3.74 -2.56 -2.88
CA VAL A 12 -2.49 -2.81 -2.13
C VAL A 12 -1.36 -3.16 -3.10
N GLU A 13 -1.60 -4.07 -4.05
CA GLU A 13 -0.59 -4.47 -5.05
C GLU A 13 -0.15 -3.27 -5.90
N ASN A 14 -1.09 -2.43 -6.35
CA ASN A 14 -0.79 -1.25 -7.16
C ASN A 14 0.00 -0.21 -6.35
N ALA A 15 -0.35 0.01 -5.08
CA ALA A 15 0.41 0.90 -4.20
C ALA A 15 1.82 0.35 -3.93
N ARG A 16 1.97 -0.98 -3.79
CA ARG A 16 3.28 -1.63 -3.64
C ARG A 16 4.15 -1.46 -4.88
N GLU A 17 3.58 -1.60 -6.08
CA GLU A 17 4.32 -1.42 -7.33
C GLU A 17 4.80 0.04 -7.49
N LYS A 18 3.93 1.02 -7.19
CA LYS A 18 4.30 2.44 -7.20
C LYS A 18 5.46 2.75 -6.25
N LEU A 19 5.41 2.20 -5.03
CA LEU A 19 6.48 2.35 -4.06
C LEU A 19 7.79 1.74 -4.57
N HIS A 20 7.73 0.55 -5.18
CA HIS A 20 8.90 -0.10 -5.76
C HIS A 20 9.49 0.71 -6.92
N GLN A 21 8.65 1.28 -7.79
CA GLN A 21 9.09 2.17 -8.87
C GLN A 21 9.71 3.47 -8.35
N ALA A 22 9.13 4.08 -7.32
CA ALA A 22 9.70 5.27 -6.69
C ALA A 22 11.05 4.95 -6.03
N LEU A 23 11.15 3.83 -5.33
CA LEU A 23 12.41 3.38 -4.74
C LEU A 23 13.48 3.15 -5.81
N LYS A 24 13.13 2.50 -6.92
CA LYS A 24 14.04 2.26 -8.04
C LYS A 24 14.47 3.55 -8.74
N LYS A 25 13.59 4.56 -8.78
CA LYS A 25 13.85 5.87 -9.39
C LYS A 25 14.71 6.78 -8.52
N TYR A 26 14.49 6.78 -7.21
CA TYR A 26 15.14 7.71 -6.28
C TYR A 26 16.29 7.08 -5.48
N GLY A 27 16.46 5.75 -5.53
CA GLY A 27 17.59 5.00 -4.95
C GLY A 27 17.59 4.90 -3.41
N PHE A 28 16.95 5.84 -2.71
CA PHE A 28 16.96 5.93 -1.25
C PHE A 28 15.54 5.96 -0.67
N LEU A 29 15.31 5.14 0.37
CA LEU A 29 14.08 5.09 1.14
C LEU A 29 13.78 6.40 1.91
N THR A 30 14.79 7.25 2.06
CA THR A 30 14.69 8.56 2.73
C THR A 30 14.15 9.66 1.82
N HIS A 31 13.91 9.39 0.54
CA HIS A 31 13.35 10.39 -0.35
C HIS A 31 11.91 10.73 0.10
N PRO A 32 11.54 12.01 0.24
CA PRO A 32 10.22 12.42 0.76
C PRO A 32 9.05 11.76 0.01
N LYS A 33 9.21 11.57 -1.30
CA LYS A 33 8.20 10.90 -2.14
C LYS A 33 8.04 9.40 -1.88
N VAL A 34 9.11 8.74 -1.46
CA VAL A 34 9.09 7.31 -1.08
C VAL A 34 8.43 7.16 0.30
N ILE A 35 8.73 8.07 1.24
CA ILE A 35 8.09 8.11 2.56
C ILE A 35 6.58 8.36 2.44
N GLU A 36 6.16 9.34 1.63
CA GLU A 36 4.74 9.64 1.38
C GLU A 36 3.99 8.42 0.81
N GLN A 37 4.61 7.70 -0.12
CA GLN A 37 4.04 6.48 -0.69
C GLN A 37 4.01 5.31 0.30
N SER A 38 5.02 5.16 1.16
CA SER A 38 5.02 4.17 2.23
C SER A 38 3.89 4.42 3.24
N VAL A 39 3.68 5.68 3.66
CA VAL A 39 2.60 6.04 4.59
C VAL A 39 1.22 5.78 3.97
N ALA A 40 1.06 6.05 2.67
CA ALA A 40 -0.18 5.72 1.95
C ALA A 40 -0.44 4.20 1.88
N LEU A 41 0.62 3.42 1.64
CA LEU A 41 0.54 1.96 1.62
C LEU A 41 0.20 1.38 3.01
N ASP A 42 0.81 1.90 4.07
CA ASP A 42 0.51 1.49 5.46
C ASP A 42 -0.92 1.79 5.85
N HIS A 43 -1.46 2.96 5.45
CA HIS A 43 -2.87 3.28 5.69
C HIS A 43 -3.81 2.30 4.98
N LEU A 44 -3.51 1.93 3.74
CA LEU A 44 -4.32 0.95 2.98
C LEU A 44 -4.25 -0.45 3.61
N LEU A 45 -3.06 -0.86 4.08
CA LEU A 45 -2.87 -2.13 4.79
C LEU A 45 -3.61 -2.16 6.13
N ASN A 46 -3.59 -1.06 6.88
CA ASN A 46 -4.35 -0.93 8.12
C ASN A 46 -5.85 -0.99 7.85
N GLN A 47 -6.37 -0.31 6.81
CA GLN A 47 -7.79 -0.40 6.45
C GLN A 47 -8.23 -1.82 6.05
N TYR A 48 -7.35 -2.59 5.39
CA TYR A 48 -7.63 -3.98 5.07
C TYR A 48 -7.56 -4.89 6.30
N SER A 49 -6.58 -4.67 7.18
CA SER A 49 -6.38 -5.45 8.40
C SER A 49 -7.46 -5.18 9.45
N SER A 50 -7.93 -3.94 9.58
CA SER A 50 -9.07 -3.57 10.43
C SER A 50 -10.37 -4.23 9.97
N GLN A 51 -10.56 -4.45 8.66
CA GLN A 51 -11.70 -5.21 8.13
C GLN A 51 -11.61 -6.72 8.41
N LYS A 52 -10.41 -7.26 8.62
CA LYS A 52 -10.21 -8.64 9.10
C LYS A 52 -10.34 -8.80 10.62
N THR A 53 -10.36 -7.69 11.37
CA THR A 53 -10.37 -7.70 12.84
C THR A 53 -11.72 -7.21 13.38
N VAL A 54 -12.80 -7.82 12.89
CA VAL A 54 -14.09 -7.87 13.58
C VAL A 54 -14.49 -9.35 13.57
N CYS A 55 -14.70 -9.89 14.77
CA CYS A 55 -15.00 -11.29 15.11
C CYS A 55 -15.83 -12.08 14.10
#